data_AF-C5BDZ6-F1
#
_entry.id   AF-C5BDZ6-F1
#
_cell.length_a   1.000
_cell.length_b   1.000
_cell.length_c   1.000
_cell.angle_alpha   90.00
_cell.angle_beta   90.00
_cell.angle_gamma   90.00
#
_symmetry.space_group_name_H-M   'P 1'
#
loop_
_entity.id
_entity.type
_entity.pdbx_description
1 polymer ?
#
loop_
_entity_poly.entity_id
_entity_poly.type
_entity_poly.pdbx_seq_one_letter_code
_entity_poly.pdbx_strand_id
1 'polypeptide(L)'
;MSQSTVACYIVHFTALPNDDAVHAELRRVLQHAGFATIVADVDGIPHHLAADCYALTSVQDKSDVERLAQALGQQALGQTPQVEALLCEEYFTVLRQARATARGSRP
;
A
#
# COMPACT_ATOMS: atom_id res chain seq x y z
N MET A 1 -9.34 23.80 -15.60
CA MET A 1 -9.01 22.48 -16.18
C MET A 1 -8.09 21.79 -15.18
N SER A 2 -8.62 20.97 -14.28
CA SER A 2 -7.78 20.22 -13.33
C SER A 2 -7.19 19.04 -14.08
N GLN A 3 -5.87 19.04 -14.25
CA GLN A 3 -5.15 17.93 -14.86
C GLN A 3 -5.15 16.80 -13.83
N SER A 4 -6.13 15.91 -13.90
CA SER A 4 -6.20 14.71 -13.07
C SER A 4 -5.11 13.74 -13.51
N THR A 5 -3.93 13.85 -12.91
CA THR A 5 -2.82 12.93 -13.13
C THR A 5 -3.16 11.61 -12.45
N VAL A 6 -3.35 10.55 -13.24
CA VAL A 6 -3.51 9.19 -12.72
C VAL A 6 -2.17 8.78 -12.12
N ALA A 7 -2.18 8.40 -10.83
CA ALA A 7 -1.00 7.95 -10.11
C ALA A 7 -1.25 6.60 -9.43
N CYS A 8 -0.18 5.82 -9.26
CA CYS A 8 -0.21 4.58 -8.49
C CYS A 8 0.34 4.84 -7.10
N TYR A 9 -0.49 4.57 -6.09
CA TYR A 9 -0.16 4.72 -4.69
C TYR A 9 -0.04 3.37 -4.02
N ILE A 10 0.93 3.23 -3.12
CA ILE A 10 1.07 2.08 -2.22
C ILE A 10 0.67 2.54 -0.83
N VAL A 11 -0.39 1.95 -0.30
CA VAL A 11 -0.82 2.17 1.08
C VAL A 11 -0.23 1.10 1.98
N HIS A 12 0.32 1.52 3.10
CA HIS A 12 0.90 0.68 4.13
C HIS A 12 0.10 0.85 5.42
N PHE A 13 -0.44 -0.26 5.92
CA PHE A 13 -1.20 -0.31 7.16
C PHE A 13 -0.28 -0.67 8.32
N THR A 14 -0.14 0.23 9.29
CA THR A 14 0.64 -0.02 10.50
C THR A 14 -0.27 -0.33 11.69
N ALA A 15 0.30 -1.00 12.71
CA ALA A 15 -0.41 -1.38 13.93
C ALA A 15 -1.65 -2.29 13.70
N LEU A 16 -1.58 -3.17 12.69
CA LEU A 16 -2.59 -4.20 12.50
C LEU A 16 -2.54 -5.24 13.64
N PRO A 17 -3.69 -5.76 14.10
CA PRO A 17 -3.72 -6.92 14.99
C PRO A 17 -3.02 -8.11 14.33
N ASN A 18 -2.23 -8.86 15.09
CA ASN A 18 -1.58 -10.08 14.61
C ASN A 18 -2.60 -11.24 14.56
N ASP A 19 -3.55 -11.16 13.62
CA ASP A 19 -4.64 -12.11 13.45
C ASP A 19 -4.92 -12.33 11.95
N ASP A 20 -4.72 -13.56 11.49
CA ASP A 20 -4.87 -13.92 10.07
C ASP A 20 -6.28 -13.69 9.53
N ALA A 21 -7.33 -13.87 10.35
CA ALA A 21 -8.71 -13.62 9.93
C ALA A 21 -8.94 -12.12 9.70
N VAL A 22 -8.34 -11.27 10.56
CA VAL A 22 -8.36 -9.82 10.44
C VAL A 22 -7.64 -9.37 9.17
N HIS A 23 -6.44 -9.92 8.89
CA HIS A 23 -5.71 -9.64 7.65
C HIS A 23 -6.49 -10.09 6.40
N ALA A 24 -7.15 -11.25 6.45
CA ALA A 24 -7.96 -11.76 5.35
C ALA A 24 -9.18 -10.87 5.06
N GLU A 25 -9.87 -10.39 6.10
CA GLU A 25 -11.01 -9.50 5.94
C GLU A 25 -10.60 -8.12 5.42
N LEU A 26 -9.51 -7.55 5.95
CA LEU A 26 -8.94 -6.30 5.43
C LEU A 26 -8.61 -6.42 3.94
N ARG A 27 -7.91 -7.49 3.56
CA ARG A 27 -7.59 -7.78 2.16
C ARG A 27 -8.85 -7.88 1.31
N ARG A 28 -9.88 -8.57 1.77
CA ARG A 28 -11.15 -8.74 1.05
C ARG A 28 -11.82 -7.39 0.80
N VAL A 29 -11.91 -6.54 1.82
CA VAL A 29 -12.50 -5.20 1.71
C VAL A 29 -11.70 -4.31 0.75
N LEU A 30 -10.37 -4.32 0.85
CA LEU A 30 -9.50 -3.53 -0.01
C LEU A 30 -9.57 -4.00 -1.48
N GLN A 31 -9.52 -5.30 -1.73
CA GLN A 31 -9.66 -5.85 -3.08
C GLN A 31 -11.00 -5.50 -3.71
N HIS A 32 -12.08 -5.50 -2.92
CA HIS A 32 -13.40 -5.07 -3.41
C HIS A 32 -13.44 -3.59 -3.78
N ALA A 33 -12.64 -2.75 -3.11
CA ALA A 33 -12.48 -1.34 -3.43
C ALA A 33 -11.47 -1.07 -4.56
N GLY A 34 -10.93 -2.11 -5.20
CA GLY A 34 -10.00 -1.99 -6.33
C GLY A 34 -8.52 -1.94 -5.95
N PHE A 35 -8.18 -2.18 -4.68
CA PHE A 35 -6.77 -2.29 -4.28
C PHE A 35 -6.18 -3.63 -4.72
N ALA A 36 -4.92 -3.61 -5.15
CA ALA A 36 -4.17 -4.77 -5.60
C ALA A 36 -3.04 -5.14 -4.62
N THR A 37 -2.71 -6.42 -4.54
CA THR A 37 -1.55 -6.93 -3.77
C THR A 37 -0.31 -7.13 -4.64
N ILE A 38 -0.44 -6.83 -5.94
CA ILE A 38 0.61 -6.94 -6.94
C ILE A 38 0.65 -5.62 -7.70
N VAL A 39 1.83 -5.08 -7.90
CA VAL A 39 2.05 -3.86 -8.66
C VAL A 39 3.30 -4.01 -9.51
N ALA A 40 3.26 -3.50 -10.74
CA ALA A 40 4.42 -3.45 -11.60
C ALA A 40 5.33 -2.27 -11.20
N ASP A 41 6.63 -2.49 -11.21
CA ASP A 41 7.59 -1.38 -11.11
C ASP A 41 7.71 -0.61 -12.45
N VAL A 42 8.61 0.37 -12.47
CA VAL A 42 8.89 1.19 -13.66
C VAL A 42 9.42 0.40 -14.86
N ASP A 43 9.98 -0.79 -14.62
CA ASP A 43 10.47 -1.70 -15.65
C ASP A 43 9.38 -2.67 -16.13
N GLY A 44 8.16 -2.55 -15.59
CA GLY A 44 7.01 -3.41 -15.89
C GLY A 44 7.06 -4.77 -15.19
N ILE A 45 7.97 -4.96 -14.24
CA ILE A 45 8.14 -6.22 -13.51
C ILE A 45 7.11 -6.27 -12.38
N PRO A 46 6.23 -7.30 -12.32
CA PRO A 46 5.26 -7.43 -11.25
C PRO A 46 5.94 -7.83 -9.94
N HIS A 47 5.65 -7.10 -8.86
CA HIS A 47 6.09 -7.41 -7.50
C HIS A 47 4.89 -7.66 -6.59
N HIS A 48 5.00 -8.70 -5.77
CA HIS A 48 4.09 -8.90 -4.66
C HIS A 48 4.43 -7.90 -3.54
N LEU A 49 3.40 -7.19 -3.09
CA LEU A 49 3.50 -6.32 -1.93
C LEU A 49 3.54 -7.15 -0.64
N ALA A 50 4.04 -6.54 0.43
CA ALA A 50 3.94 -7.11 1.77
C ALA A 50 2.47 -7.25 2.20
N ALA A 51 2.18 -8.08 3.19
CA ALA A 51 0.80 -8.42 3.60
C ALA A 51 0.01 -7.22 4.14
N ASP A 52 0.71 -6.19 4.59
CA ASP A 52 0.23 -4.91 5.10
C ASP A 52 0.21 -3.80 4.02
N CYS A 53 0.63 -4.11 2.80
CA CYS A 53 0.79 -3.16 1.70
C CYS A 53 -0.17 -3.46 0.54
N TYR A 54 -0.79 -2.41 0.00
CA TYR A 54 -1.76 -2.52 -1.09
C TYR A 54 -1.58 -1.38 -2.10
N ALA A 55 -1.73 -1.67 -3.39
CA ALA A 55 -1.64 -0.68 -4.45
C ALA A 55 -3.03 -0.19 -4.87
N LEU A 56 -3.16 1.11 -5.12
CA LEU A 56 -4.33 1.71 -5.75
C LEU A 56 -3.91 2.67 -6.85
N THR A 57 -4.46 2.48 -8.04
CA THR A 57 -4.33 3.47 -9.13
C THR A 57 -5.51 4.42 -9.04
N SER A 58 -5.23 5.71 -8.81
CA SER A 58 -6.27 6.72 -8.60
C SER A 58 -5.89 8.05 -9.24
N VAL A 59 -6.91 8.83 -9.57
CA VAL A 59 -6.78 10.26 -9.94
C VAL A 59 -6.82 11.18 -8.72
N GLN A 60 -7.11 10.62 -7.54
CA GLN A 60 -7.15 11.35 -6.29
C GLN A 60 -5.75 11.60 -5.77
N ASP A 61 -5.62 12.63 -4.94
CA ASP A 61 -4.36 12.94 -4.27
C ASP A 61 -4.05 11.92 -3.16
N LYS A 62 -2.77 11.86 -2.76
CA LYS A 62 -2.26 10.98 -1.70
C LYS A 62 -3.14 10.97 -0.44
N SER A 63 -3.50 12.15 0.08
CA SER A 63 -4.30 12.26 1.30
C SER A 63 -5.72 11.71 1.17
N ASP A 64 -6.30 11.73 -0.03
CA ASP A 64 -7.61 11.14 -0.29
C ASP A 64 -7.53 9.62 -0.32
N VAL A 65 -6.47 9.09 -0.93
CA VAL A 65 -6.17 7.65 -0.92
C VAL A 65 -5.93 7.13 0.49
N GLU A 66 -5.19 7.89 1.33
CA GLU A 66 -5.00 7.57 2.74
C GLU A 66 -6.32 7.54 3.50
N ARG A 67 -7.17 8.55 3.33
CA ARG A 67 -8.50 8.60 3.97
C ARG A 67 -9.39 7.45 3.53
N LEU A 68 -9.36 7.10 2.24
CA LEU A 68 -10.11 5.95 1.71
C LEU A 68 -9.62 4.65 2.35
N ALA A 69 -8.31 4.42 2.36
CA ALA A 69 -7.72 3.22 2.96
C ALA A 69 -7.98 3.14 4.48
N GLN A 70 -7.94 4.26 5.21
CA GLN A 70 -8.30 4.32 6.63
C GLN A 70 -9.77 3.97 6.86
N ALA A 71 -10.69 4.50 6.05
CA ALA A 71 -12.12 4.22 6.19
C ALA A 71 -12.42 2.74 5.92
N LEU A 72 -11.82 2.16 4.88
CA LEU A 72 -11.94 0.74 4.56
C LEU A 72 -11.32 -0.15 5.65
N GLY A 73 -10.16 0.27 6.17
CA GLY A 73 -9.53 -0.39 7.30
C GLY A 73 -10.39 -0.35 8.55
N GLN A 74 -11.01 0.78 8.87
CA GLN A 74 -11.94 0.89 10.00
C GLN A 74 -13.15 -0.03 9.84
N GLN A 75 -13.68 -0.16 8.62
CA GLN A 75 -14.78 -1.08 8.34
C GLN A 75 -14.40 -2.54 8.59
N ALA A 76 -13.18 -2.95 8.19
CA ALA A 76 -12.71 -4.32 8.35
C ALA A 76 -12.27 -4.64 9.79
N LEU A 77 -11.60 -3.69 10.45
CA LEU A 77 -10.93 -3.90 11.74
C LEU A 77 -11.76 -3.47 12.95
N GLY A 78 -12.82 -2.68 12.74
CA GLY A 78 -13.60 -2.05 13.82
C GLY A 78 -12.86 -0.91 14.54
N GLN A 79 -11.61 -0.62 14.17
CA GLN A 79 -10.76 0.45 14.69
C GLN A 79 -10.07 1.18 13.54
N THR A 80 -9.79 2.48 13.68
CA THR A 80 -9.11 3.25 12.64
C THR A 80 -7.62 2.88 12.59
N PRO A 81 -7.14 2.20 11.54
CA PRO A 81 -5.72 1.88 11.43
C PRO A 81 -4.92 3.12 11.04
N GLN A 82 -3.64 3.10 11.35
CA GLN A 82 -2.70 4.05 10.77
C GLN A 82 -2.37 3.60 9.35
N VAL A 83 -2.50 4.53 8.41
CA VAL A 83 -2.22 4.29 7.00
C VAL A 83 -1.31 5.39 6.49
N GLU A 84 -0.26 4.98 5.80
CA GLU A 84 0.63 5.85 5.06
C GLU A 84 0.56 5.49 3.57
N ALA A 85 0.37 6.47 2.69
CA ALA A 85 0.46 6.26 1.26
C ALA A 85 1.78 6.78 0.71
N LEU A 86 2.37 6.05 -0.23
CA LEU A 86 3.57 6.46 -0.96
C LEU A 86 3.30 6.34 -2.45
N LEU A 87 3.99 7.11 -3.28
CA LEU A 87 3.98 6.82 -4.72
C LEU A 87 4.66 5.47 -4.96
N CYS A 88 4.19 4.75 -5.97
CA CYS A 88 4.75 3.44 -6.33
C CYS A 88 6.28 3.50 -6.55
N GLU A 89 6.76 4.55 -7.22
CA GLU A 89 8.19 4.77 -7.46
C GLU A 89 8.98 5.02 -6.17
N GLU A 90 8.41 5.78 -5.24
CA GLU A 90 9.01 6.06 -3.93
C GLU A 90 9.13 4.77 -3.12
N TYR A 91 8.05 3.98 -3.08
CA TYR A 91 8.02 2.69 -2.39
C TYR A 91 9.13 1.76 -2.89
N PHE A 92 9.27 1.58 -4.20
CA PHE A 92 10.32 0.73 -4.77
C PHE A 92 11.72 1.30 -4.59
N THR A 93 11.87 2.63 -4.51
CA THR A 93 13.15 3.27 -4.21
C THR A 93 13.58 2.97 -2.77
N VAL A 94 12.69 3.15 -1.81
CA VAL A 94 12.92 2.81 -0.40
C VAL A 94 13.22 1.32 -0.24
N LEU A 95 12.44 0.45 -0.90
CA LEU A 95 12.64 -1.00 -0.86
C LEU A 95 14.01 -1.42 -1.42
N ARG A 96 14.46 -0.79 -2.52
CA ARG A 96 15.80 -1.03 -3.09
C ARG A 96 16.90 -0.58 -2.14
N GLN A 97 16.76 0.60 -1.52
CA GLN A 97 17.73 1.11 -0.55
C GLN A 97 17.83 0.22 0.69
N ALA A 98 16.69 -0.22 1.24
CA ALA A 98 16.64 -1.12 2.39
C ALA A 98 17.31 -2.49 2.09
N ARG A 99 17.15 -3.01 0.87
CA ARG A 99 17.84 -4.23 0.43
C ARG A 99 19.35 -4.04 0.26
N ALA A 100 19.77 -2.88 -0.22
CA ALA A 100 21.19 -2.55 -0.38
C ALA A 100 21.90 -2.42 0.96
N THR A 101 21.28 -1.77 1.95
CA THR A 101 21.82 -1.65 3.31
C THR A 101 21.88 -3.00 4.03
N ALA A 102 20.86 -3.86 3.89
CA ALA A 102 20.89 -5.20 4.47
C ALA A 102 22.01 -6.09 3.89
N ARG A 103 22.38 -5.89 2.62
CA ARG A 103 23.51 -6.60 1.97
C ARG A 103 24.88 -6.05 2.37
N GLY A 104 24.99 -4.77 2.67
CA GLY A 104 26.23 -4.13 3.12
C GLY A 104 26.61 -4.42 4.57
N SER A 105 25.68 -4.92 5.39
CA SER A 105 25.87 -5.19 6.82
C SER A 105 26.34 -6.62 7.14
N ARG A 106 26.82 -7.37 6.14
CA ARG A 106 27.32 -8.73 6.34
C ARG A 106 28.85 -8.66 6.55
N PRO A 107 29.37 -8.93 7.77
CA PRO A 107 30.80 -8.95 8.03
C PRO A 107 31.51 -10.09 7.30
#